data_AF-A0A512N497-F1
#
_entry.id   AF-A0A512N497-F1
#
_cell.length_a   1.000
_cell.length_b   1.000
_cell.length_c   1.000
_cell.angle_alpha   90.00
_cell.angle_beta   90.00
_cell.angle_gamma   90.00
#
_symmetry.space_group_name_H-M   'P 1'
#
loop_
_entity.id
_entity.type
_entity.pdbx_description
1 polymer ?
#
loop_
_entity_poly.entity_id
_entity_poly.type
_entity_poly.pdbx_seq_one_letter_code
_entity_poly.pdbx_strand_id
1 'polypeptide(L)'
;MMVDTAKYRASLPQRSGALFLTDGGIETTLIFQDGCDLPYFAAFHLLRDADGRAALVRYYERYIAIAKADRMGFVLESPTWRASADWGGKLGYSADDIVAVNRDSAQLMHDLRARHETAESPLVVSGCIGPRGDGYDPGQIMSALDAEAYHACRSGPSPTPAPTW
;
A
#
# COMPACT_ATOMS: atom_id res chain seq x y z
N MET A 1 -24.85 14.30 2.09
CA MET A 1 -23.71 13.74 1.36
C MET A 1 -23.49 12.33 1.90
N MET A 2 -23.76 11.28 1.12
CA MET A 2 -23.43 9.92 1.56
C MET A 2 -21.90 9.82 1.59
N VAL A 3 -21.33 9.58 2.78
CA VAL A 3 -19.93 9.18 2.89
C VAL A 3 -19.84 7.81 2.22
N ASP A 4 -19.15 7.73 1.08
CA ASP A 4 -18.88 6.45 0.43
C ASP A 4 -18.01 5.63 1.38
N THR A 5 -18.63 4.68 2.07
CA THR A 5 -17.92 3.79 2.99
C THR A 5 -17.17 2.75 2.18
N ALA A 6 -15.85 2.65 2.38
CA ALA A 6 -15.03 1.64 1.72
C ALA A 6 -15.68 0.23 1.77
N LYS A 7 -15.77 -0.44 0.62
CA LYS A 7 -16.53 -1.69 0.37
C LYS A 7 -16.46 -2.76 1.47
N TYR A 8 -15.31 -2.92 2.13
CA TYR A 8 -15.09 -3.94 3.17
C TYR A 8 -14.85 -3.37 4.57
N ARG A 9 -15.26 -2.11 4.82
CA ARG A 9 -15.01 -1.42 6.09
C ARG A 9 -15.62 -2.12 7.30
N ALA A 10 -16.83 -2.67 7.15
CA ALA A 10 -17.56 -3.31 8.24
C ALA A 10 -17.30 -4.81 8.35
N SER A 11 -16.94 -5.46 7.24
CA SER A 11 -16.70 -6.90 7.20
C SER A 11 -15.65 -7.23 6.14
N LEU A 12 -14.50 -7.70 6.62
CA LEU A 12 -13.39 -8.15 5.79
C LEU A 12 -13.63 -9.60 5.35
N PRO A 13 -13.70 -9.89 4.04
CA PRO A 13 -14.04 -11.23 3.53
C PRO A 13 -13.05 -12.33 3.94
N GLN A 14 -11.79 -11.98 4.21
CA GLN A 14 -10.80 -12.94 4.73
C GLN A 14 -11.11 -13.44 6.15
N ARG A 15 -12.01 -12.77 6.90
CA ARG A 15 -12.41 -13.20 8.25
C ARG A 15 -13.47 -14.31 8.24
N SER A 16 -14.08 -14.62 7.10
CA SER A 16 -15.13 -15.64 6.98
C SER A 16 -14.62 -17.01 6.53
N GLY A 17 -13.30 -17.24 6.58
CA GLY A 17 -12.68 -18.52 6.20
C GLY A 17 -12.33 -18.67 4.71
N ALA A 18 -12.56 -17.64 3.90
CA ALA A 18 -12.08 -17.59 2.53
C ALA A 18 -10.55 -17.41 2.49
N LEU A 19 -9.88 -18.10 1.56
CA LEU A 19 -8.44 -17.98 1.37
C LEU A 19 -8.12 -16.76 0.52
N PHE A 20 -7.09 -16.02 0.95
CA PHE A 20 -6.58 -14.83 0.27
C PHE A 20 -5.10 -15.00 0.00
N LEU A 21 -4.70 -14.73 -1.24
CA LEU A 21 -3.31 -14.61 -1.63
C LEU A 21 -2.79 -13.22 -1.26
N THR A 22 -1.53 -13.16 -0.84
CA THR A 22 -0.74 -11.92 -0.79
C THR A 22 0.27 -11.94 -1.93
N ASP A 23 0.77 -10.77 -2.28
CA ASP A 23 1.88 -10.68 -3.22
C ASP A 23 3.22 -11.07 -2.54
N GLY A 24 4.30 -10.99 -3.31
CA GLY A 24 5.65 -11.33 -2.88
C GLY A 24 6.50 -10.08 -2.59
N GLY A 25 7.80 -10.19 -2.80
CA GLY A 25 8.72 -9.05 -2.70
C GLY A 25 8.56 -8.12 -3.91
N ILE A 26 7.80 -7.04 -3.75
CA ILE A 26 7.54 -6.09 -4.83
C ILE A 26 8.83 -5.44 -5.33
N GLU A 27 9.65 -4.89 -4.43
CA GLU A 27 10.89 -4.22 -4.82
C GLU A 27 11.90 -5.17 -5.49
N THR A 28 12.06 -6.38 -4.95
CA THR A 28 12.99 -7.37 -5.54
C THR A 28 12.54 -7.79 -6.93
N THR A 29 11.24 -7.97 -7.14
CA THR A 29 10.69 -8.29 -8.46
C THR A 29 10.91 -7.14 -9.43
N LEU A 30 10.57 -5.92 -9.04
CA LEU A 30 10.70 -4.73 -9.89
C LEU A 30 12.15 -4.47 -10.29
N ILE A 31 13.11 -4.66 -9.36
CA ILE A 31 14.54 -4.45 -9.65
C ILE A 31 15.10 -5.59 -10.50
N PHE A 32 14.98 -6.83 -10.04
CA PHE A 32 15.75 -7.94 -10.63
C PHE A 32 15.07 -8.61 -11.82
N GLN A 33 13.74 -8.52 -11.94
CA GLN A 33 13.00 -9.11 -13.05
C GLN A 33 12.56 -8.05 -14.06
N ASP A 34 12.12 -6.89 -13.58
CA ASP A 34 11.55 -5.84 -14.43
C ASP A 34 12.54 -4.72 -14.76
N GLY A 35 13.75 -4.74 -14.18
CA GLY A 35 14.83 -3.80 -14.49
C GLY A 35 14.57 -2.35 -14.04
N CYS A 36 13.68 -2.14 -13.07
CA CYS A 36 13.34 -0.82 -12.56
C CYS A 36 14.44 -0.30 -11.63
N ASP A 37 14.74 1.01 -11.73
CA ASP A 37 15.54 1.69 -10.71
C ASP A 37 14.66 2.12 -9.54
N LEU A 38 14.98 1.67 -8.34
CA LEU A 38 14.28 1.99 -7.10
C LEU A 38 15.26 2.59 -6.09
N PRO A 39 15.53 3.91 -6.16
CA PRO A 39 16.42 4.56 -5.21
C PRO A 39 15.87 4.38 -3.79
N TYR A 40 16.77 4.00 -2.87
CA TYR A 40 16.41 3.60 -1.50
C TYR A 40 15.35 2.49 -1.41
N PHE A 41 15.22 1.62 -2.40
CA PHE A 41 14.28 0.49 -2.38
C PHE A 41 12.82 0.97 -2.18
N ALA A 42 12.46 2.10 -2.79
CA ALA A 42 11.19 2.79 -2.59
C ALA A 42 10.25 2.59 -3.78
N ALA A 43 9.39 1.56 -3.75
CA ALA A 43 8.47 1.26 -4.84
C ALA A 43 7.50 2.41 -5.19
N PHE A 44 7.04 3.20 -4.19
CA PHE A 44 6.19 4.36 -4.43
C PHE A 44 6.81 5.40 -5.38
N HIS A 45 8.14 5.41 -5.54
CA HIS A 45 8.83 6.35 -6.43
C HIS A 45 8.43 6.17 -7.90
N LEU A 46 8.04 4.96 -8.30
CA LEU A 46 7.59 4.63 -9.65
C LEU A 46 6.28 5.33 -10.04
N LEU A 47 5.52 5.88 -9.08
CA LEU A 47 4.27 6.58 -9.38
C LEU A 47 4.48 7.96 -10.05
N ARG A 48 5.72 8.47 -10.10
CA ARG A 48 6.02 9.79 -10.69
C ARG A 48 5.83 9.86 -12.20
N ASP A 49 5.91 8.73 -12.89
CA ASP A 49 5.82 8.67 -14.33
C ASP A 49 4.96 7.49 -14.81
N ALA A 50 4.61 7.55 -16.09
CA ALA A 50 3.68 6.59 -16.69
C ALA A 50 4.28 5.18 -16.79
N ASP A 51 5.58 5.05 -17.01
CA ASP A 51 6.25 3.76 -17.22
C ASP A 51 6.38 3.01 -15.89
N GLY A 52 6.74 3.71 -14.81
CA GLY A 52 6.76 3.20 -13.46
C GLY A 52 5.36 2.80 -12.97
N ARG A 53 4.33 3.62 -13.22
CA ARG A 53 2.94 3.25 -12.92
C ARG A 53 2.52 1.99 -13.69
N ALA A 54 2.91 1.88 -14.96
CA ALA A 54 2.64 0.69 -15.76
C ALA A 54 3.39 -0.54 -15.23
N ALA A 55 4.61 -0.40 -14.73
CA ALA A 55 5.36 -1.48 -14.09
C ALA A 55 4.65 -1.99 -12.82
N LEU A 56 4.18 -1.09 -11.96
CA LEU A 56 3.38 -1.45 -10.79
C LEU A 56 2.10 -2.20 -11.19
N VAL A 57 1.37 -1.72 -12.20
CA VAL A 57 0.18 -2.42 -12.72
C VAL A 57 0.51 -3.84 -13.17
N ARG A 58 1.57 -4.03 -13.96
CA ARG A 58 2.01 -5.36 -14.41
C ARG A 58 2.42 -6.26 -13.25
N TYR A 59 3.04 -5.71 -12.21
CA TYR A 59 3.36 -6.44 -10.99
C TYR A 59 2.10 -7.00 -10.31
N TYR A 60 1.11 -6.15 -10.00
CA TYR A 60 -0.11 -6.62 -9.34
C TYR A 60 -0.95 -7.55 -10.22
N GLU A 61 -1.01 -7.32 -11.53
CA GLU A 61 -1.81 -8.14 -12.45
C GLU A 61 -1.31 -9.59 -12.53
N ARG A 62 0.00 -9.83 -12.33
CA ARG A 62 0.53 -11.20 -12.21
C ARG A 62 -0.07 -11.95 -11.02
N TYR A 63 -0.10 -11.34 -9.84
CA TYR A 63 -0.65 -11.96 -8.64
C TYR A 63 -2.18 -12.07 -8.66
N ILE A 64 -2.86 -11.06 -9.21
CA ILE A 64 -4.31 -11.12 -9.46
C ILE A 64 -4.65 -12.31 -10.37
N ALA A 65 -3.87 -12.53 -11.44
CA ALA A 65 -4.11 -13.66 -12.35
C ALA A 65 -3.97 -15.01 -11.63
N ILE A 66 -2.98 -15.17 -10.75
CA ILE A 66 -2.80 -16.37 -9.92
C ILE A 66 -3.99 -16.57 -8.99
N ALA A 67 -4.38 -15.54 -8.24
CA ALA A 67 -5.52 -15.63 -7.32
C ALA A 67 -6.83 -16.01 -8.05
N LYS A 68 -7.04 -15.49 -9.26
CA LYS A 68 -8.20 -15.85 -10.09
C LYS A 68 -8.15 -17.27 -10.61
N ALA A 69 -6.97 -17.76 -11.02
CA ALA A 69 -6.82 -19.15 -11.47
C ALA A 69 -7.18 -20.15 -10.36
N ASP A 70 -6.87 -19.82 -9.11
CA ASP A 70 -7.12 -20.67 -7.95
C ASP A 70 -8.42 -20.35 -7.19
N ARG A 71 -9.24 -19.42 -7.71
CA ARG A 71 -10.50 -18.94 -7.08
C ARG A 71 -10.29 -18.49 -5.63
N MET A 72 -9.22 -17.76 -5.39
CA MET A 72 -8.88 -17.14 -4.12
C MET A 72 -9.14 -15.63 -4.18
N GLY A 73 -9.36 -15.03 -3.02
CA GLY A 73 -9.26 -13.58 -2.87
C GLY A 73 -7.81 -13.12 -2.97
N PHE A 74 -7.60 -11.81 -3.11
CA PHE A 74 -6.24 -11.24 -3.10
C PHE A 74 -6.18 -9.92 -2.32
N VAL A 75 -5.09 -9.72 -1.60
CA VAL A 75 -4.81 -8.49 -0.87
C VAL A 75 -3.94 -7.58 -1.73
N LEU A 76 -4.52 -6.47 -2.16
CA LEU A 76 -3.84 -5.38 -2.85
C LEU A 76 -3.16 -4.48 -1.81
N GLU A 77 -1.92 -4.81 -1.49
CA GLU A 77 -1.08 -3.99 -0.60
C GLU A 77 -0.44 -2.83 -1.38
N SER A 78 -0.68 -1.58 -0.95
CA SER A 78 -0.15 -0.40 -1.63
C SER A 78 1.38 -0.33 -1.53
N PRO A 79 2.11 0.17 -2.55
CA PRO A 79 3.57 0.17 -2.60
C PRO A 79 4.22 1.25 -1.69
N THR A 80 3.70 1.43 -0.48
CA THR A 80 3.90 2.59 0.39
C THR A 80 4.73 2.30 1.64
N TRP A 81 5.38 1.12 1.73
CA TRP A 81 6.25 0.76 2.86
C TRP A 81 7.22 1.90 3.22
N ARG A 82 7.89 2.49 2.22
CA ARG A 82 8.80 3.64 2.40
C ARG A 82 8.18 5.02 2.12
N ALA A 83 6.87 5.13 1.85
CA ALA A 83 6.22 6.42 1.54
C ALA A 83 6.01 7.27 2.80
N SER A 84 7.08 7.85 3.33
CA SER A 84 7.16 8.61 4.59
C SER A 84 7.86 9.94 4.40
N ALA A 85 7.71 10.85 5.37
CA ALA A 85 8.52 12.07 5.44
C ALA A 85 10.04 11.80 5.38
N ASP A 86 10.58 10.92 6.23
CA ASP A 86 12.04 10.69 6.31
C ASP A 86 12.62 10.06 5.03
N TRP A 87 11.96 9.03 4.50
CA TRP A 87 12.36 8.38 3.24
C TRP A 87 12.10 9.26 2.02
N GLY A 88 10.98 9.99 2.01
CA GLY A 88 10.61 10.96 0.99
C GLY A 88 11.62 12.10 0.90
N GLY A 89 12.05 12.65 2.04
CA GLY A 89 13.04 13.72 2.08
C GLY A 89 14.37 13.32 1.45
N LYS A 90 14.81 12.06 1.62
CA LYS A 90 16.01 11.53 0.94
C LYS A 90 15.87 11.47 -0.58
N LEU A 91 14.63 11.35 -1.08
CA LEU A 91 14.27 11.33 -2.50
C LEU A 91 13.87 12.72 -3.04
N GLY A 92 13.93 13.78 -2.21
CA GLY A 92 13.56 15.14 -2.60
C GLY A 92 12.06 15.45 -2.57
N TYR A 93 11.25 14.64 -1.89
CA TYR A 93 9.82 14.89 -1.73
C TYR A 93 9.55 15.84 -0.55
N SER A 94 8.60 16.75 -0.74
CA SER A 94 7.99 17.49 0.37
C SER A 94 6.98 16.63 1.15
N ALA A 95 6.52 17.13 2.30
CA ALA A 95 5.46 16.47 3.07
C ALA A 95 4.16 16.35 2.25
N ASP A 96 3.81 17.37 1.47
CA ASP A 96 2.62 17.37 0.61
C ASP A 96 2.75 16.36 -0.52
N ASP A 97 3.94 16.21 -1.11
CA ASP A 97 4.20 15.17 -2.12
C ASP A 97 4.03 13.77 -1.54
N ILE A 98 4.40 13.55 -0.27
CA ILE A 98 4.21 12.26 0.40
C ILE A 98 2.73 11.97 0.65
N VAL A 99 1.94 12.98 1.03
CA VAL A 99 0.48 12.82 1.13
C VAL A 99 -0.12 12.50 -0.24
N ALA A 100 0.32 13.19 -1.29
CA ALA A 100 -0.13 12.97 -2.66
C ALA A 100 0.20 11.54 -3.13
N VAL A 101 1.44 11.07 -2.96
CA VAL A 101 1.83 9.75 -3.45
C VAL A 101 1.17 8.61 -2.67
N ASN A 102 0.89 8.78 -1.37
CA ASN A 102 0.08 7.81 -0.61
C ASN A 102 -1.36 7.75 -1.13
N ARG A 103 -1.96 8.91 -1.48
CA ARG A 103 -3.28 8.97 -2.12
C ARG A 103 -3.29 8.31 -3.50
N ASP A 104 -2.28 8.59 -4.32
CA ASP A 104 -2.14 8.01 -5.66
C ASP A 104 -1.93 6.50 -5.61
N SER A 105 -1.17 6.02 -4.61
CA SER A 105 -1.02 4.60 -4.31
C SER A 105 -2.35 3.94 -3.96
N ALA A 106 -3.14 4.56 -3.09
CA ALA A 106 -4.48 4.06 -2.74
C ALA A 106 -5.42 4.06 -3.96
N GLN A 107 -5.35 5.11 -4.79
CA GLN A 107 -6.14 5.19 -6.03
C GLN A 107 -5.75 4.07 -7.00
N LEU A 108 -4.46 3.79 -7.19
CA LEU A 108 -4.00 2.67 -8.02
C LEU A 108 -4.57 1.33 -7.52
N MET A 109 -4.59 1.09 -6.21
CA MET A 109 -5.17 -0.14 -5.65
C MET A 109 -6.68 -0.21 -5.89
N HIS A 110 -7.38 0.91 -5.77
CA HIS A 110 -8.82 0.98 -6.09
C HIS A 110 -9.11 0.76 -7.57
N ASP A 111 -8.30 1.32 -8.47
CA ASP A 111 -8.39 1.11 -9.92
C ASP A 111 -8.17 -0.37 -10.27
N LEU A 112 -7.17 -1.02 -9.67
CA LEU A 112 -6.91 -2.45 -9.84
C LEU A 112 -8.10 -3.29 -9.36
N ARG A 113 -8.64 -3.00 -8.18
CA ARG A 113 -9.85 -3.67 -7.69
C ARG A 113 -11.01 -3.52 -8.65
N ALA A 114 -11.31 -2.29 -9.09
CA ALA A 114 -12.43 -2.01 -9.97
C ALA A 114 -12.33 -2.77 -11.31
N ARG A 115 -11.11 -2.95 -11.82
CA ARG A 115 -10.86 -3.66 -13.09
C ARG A 115 -10.92 -5.18 -12.98
N HIS A 116 -10.52 -5.75 -11.83
CA HIS A 116 -10.18 -7.18 -11.77
C HIS A 116 -11.01 -8.02 -10.80
N GLU A 117 -11.68 -7.39 -9.83
CA GLU A 117 -12.44 -8.09 -8.81
C GLU A 117 -13.62 -8.88 -9.40
N THR A 118 -13.83 -10.08 -8.88
CA THR A 118 -14.99 -10.93 -9.23
C THR A 118 -15.66 -11.45 -7.96
N ALA A 119 -16.81 -12.10 -8.11
CA ALA A 119 -17.48 -12.75 -6.97
C ALA A 119 -16.65 -13.91 -6.38
N GLU A 120 -15.85 -14.59 -7.20
CA GLU A 120 -15.00 -15.72 -6.80
C GLU A 120 -13.60 -15.27 -6.33
N SER A 121 -13.18 -14.08 -6.72
CA SER A 121 -11.89 -13.49 -6.35
C SER A 121 -12.07 -12.06 -5.83
N PRO A 122 -12.57 -11.91 -4.59
CA PRO A 122 -12.67 -10.60 -3.93
C PRO A 122 -11.29 -9.96 -3.74
N LEU A 123 -11.19 -8.64 -3.92
CA LEU A 123 -9.93 -7.90 -3.81
C LEU A 123 -10.00 -6.89 -2.66
N VAL A 124 -9.20 -7.13 -1.63
CA VAL A 124 -9.13 -6.26 -0.44
C VAL A 124 -7.97 -5.29 -0.60
N VAL A 125 -8.24 -3.99 -0.45
CA VAL A 125 -7.19 -2.95 -0.48
C VAL A 125 -6.60 -2.78 0.92
N SER A 126 -5.28 -2.86 1.02
CA SER A 126 -4.51 -2.68 2.24
C SER A 126 -3.53 -1.50 2.08
N GLY A 127 -3.57 -0.55 3.00
CA GLY A 127 -2.63 0.56 3.05
C GLY A 127 -1.37 0.16 3.81
N CYS A 128 -0.26 -0.02 3.09
CA CYS A 128 1.01 -0.43 3.69
C CYS A 128 1.67 0.71 4.48
N ILE A 129 2.05 0.42 5.73
CA ILE A 129 2.77 1.35 6.60
C ILE A 129 4.07 0.66 7.04
N GLY A 130 5.18 1.05 6.42
CA GLY A 130 6.50 0.59 6.86
C GLY A 130 7.06 1.42 8.03
N PRO A 131 8.09 0.90 8.71
CA PRO A 131 8.72 1.52 9.86
C PRO A 131 9.45 2.82 9.48
N ARG A 132 9.94 3.54 10.48
CA ARG A 132 10.81 4.70 10.26
C ARG A 132 12.18 4.32 9.69
N GLY A 133 12.76 3.24 10.21
CA GLY A 133 14.04 2.69 9.79
C GLY A 133 13.95 1.68 8.64
N ASP A 134 14.89 0.74 8.59
CA ASP A 134 14.97 -0.28 7.54
C ASP A 134 14.11 -1.53 7.81
N GLY A 135 13.62 -1.69 9.04
CA GLY A 135 12.79 -2.81 9.48
C GLY A 135 13.55 -4.00 10.06
N TYR A 136 14.88 -3.95 10.13
CA TYR A 136 15.72 -5.01 10.69
C TYR A 136 16.45 -4.54 11.95
N ASP A 137 17.01 -3.34 11.93
CA ASP A 137 17.59 -2.69 13.11
C ASP A 137 16.74 -1.47 13.45
N PRO A 138 16.05 -1.46 14.61
CA PRO A 138 15.27 -0.29 15.00
C PRO A 138 16.14 0.95 15.17
N GLY A 139 17.46 0.80 15.42
CA GLY A 139 18.38 1.88 15.70
C GLY A 139 17.92 2.70 16.90
N GLN A 140 17.14 3.76 16.63
CA GLN A 140 16.45 4.55 17.64
C GLN A 140 15.02 4.08 17.85
N ILE A 141 14.73 3.63 19.06
CA ILE A 141 13.36 3.27 19.48
C ILE A 141 12.58 4.56 19.75
N MET A 142 11.49 4.75 19.02
CA MET A 142 10.56 5.87 19.22
C MET A 142 9.70 5.66 20.47
N SER A 143 9.31 6.75 21.13
CA SER A 143 8.19 6.69 22.07
C SER A 143 6.88 6.41 21.31
N ALA A 144 5.83 5.98 22.01
CA ALA A 144 4.52 5.78 21.39
C ALA A 144 3.97 7.07 20.74
N LEU A 145 4.19 8.23 21.38
CA LEU A 145 3.79 9.54 20.86
C LEU A 145 4.56 9.91 19.60
N ASP A 146 5.88 9.65 19.57
CA ASP A 146 6.70 9.91 18.38
C ASP A 146 6.31 8.99 17.21
N ALA A 147 5.99 7.73 17.51
CA ALA A 147 5.52 6.77 16.50
C ALA A 147 4.17 7.20 15.92
N GLU A 148 3.20 7.58 16.77
CA GLU A 148 1.91 8.10 16.32
C GLU A 148 2.09 9.33 15.43
N ALA A 149 2.86 10.32 15.87
CA ALA A 149 3.12 11.53 15.11
C ALA A 149 3.79 11.23 13.76
N TYR A 150 4.75 10.30 13.73
CA TYR A 150 5.45 9.90 12.52
C TYR A 150 4.54 9.19 11.50
N HIS A 151 3.62 8.34 11.97
CA HIS A 151 2.77 7.53 11.10
C HIS A 151 1.45 8.22 10.70
N ALA A 152 0.97 9.21 11.46
CA ALA A 152 -0.32 9.90 11.25
C ALA A 152 -0.45 10.55 9.86
N CYS A 153 0.64 11.06 9.28
CA CYS A 153 0.63 11.70 7.95
C CYS A 153 0.21 10.72 6.83
N ARG A 154 0.48 9.42 6.99
CA ARG A 154 0.23 8.39 5.96
C ARG A 154 -1.19 7.82 6.01
N SER A 155 -1.80 7.80 7.20
CA SER A 155 -3.12 7.20 7.44
C SER A 155 -4.30 8.07 6.96
N GLY A 156 -4.04 9.30 6.49
CA GLY A 156 -5.08 10.31 6.31
C GLY A 156 -5.72 10.72 7.66
N PRO A 157 -6.70 11.63 7.67
CA PRO A 157 -7.36 12.01 8.91
C PRO A 157 -8.07 10.80 9.53
N SER A 158 -7.71 10.47 10.78
CA SER A 158 -8.43 9.50 11.59
C SER A 158 -9.90 9.93 11.73
N PRO A 159 -10.88 9.03 11.54
CA PRO A 159 -12.28 9.35 11.77
C PRO A 159 -12.55 9.43 13.28
N THR A 160 -12.16 10.56 13.90
CA THR A 160 -12.39 10.93 15.32
C THR A 160 -11.80 9.95 16.35
N PRO A 161 -11.17 10.43 17.44
CA PRO A 161 -10.78 9.55 18.53
C PRO A 161 -12.05 8.91 19.13
N ALA A 162 -12.05 7.58 19.25
CA ALA A 162 -13.04 6.88 20.05
C ALA A 162 -12.98 7.45 21.49
N PRO A 163 -14.13 7.59 22.18
CA PRO A 163 -14.14 8.10 23.55
C PRO A 163 -13.28 7.18 24.42
N THR A 164 -12.33 7.80 25.12
CA THR A 164 -11.63 7.19 26.25
C THR A 164 -12.67 6.75 27.29
N TRP A 165 -12.62 5.47 27.68
CA TRP A 165 -13.40 4.93 28.80
C TRP A 165 -13.08 5.66 30.10
#